data_AF-A0A937DGZ5-F1
#
_entry.id   AF-A0A937DGZ5-F1
#
_cell.length_a   1.000
_cell.length_b   1.000
_cell.length_c   1.000
_cell.angle_alpha   90.00
_cell.angle_beta   90.00
_cell.angle_gamma   90.00
#
_symmetry.space_group_name_H-M   'P 1'
#
loop_
_entity.id
_entity.type
_entity.pdbx_description
1 polymer ?
#
loop_
_entity_poly.entity_id
_entity_poly.type
_entity_poly.pdbx_seq_one_letter_code
_entity_poly.pdbx_strand_id
1 'polypeptide(L)'
;MTPQKNTSHDLTARYLVLLDQEDVTRALLFAQDHRYLAEVIDDDTGLLVDNLMKAGTRCVPPREVAEQARTEEPAKLLCFALEWE
;
A
#
# COMPACT_ATOMS: atom_id res chain seq x y z
N MET A 1 17.90 7.10 -33.05
CA MET A 1 16.58 7.14 -32.38
C MET A 1 16.34 5.76 -31.82
N THR A 2 16.79 5.51 -30.60
CA THR A 2 16.58 4.22 -29.92
C THR A 2 15.15 4.15 -29.43
N PRO A 3 14.41 3.06 -29.67
CA PRO A 3 13.09 2.89 -29.09
C PRO A 3 13.27 2.86 -27.58
N GLN A 4 12.72 3.87 -26.91
CA GLN A 4 12.63 3.94 -25.47
C GLN A 4 11.73 2.76 -25.07
N LYS A 5 12.37 1.66 -24.64
CA LYS A 5 11.70 0.50 -24.06
C LYS A 5 10.88 1.08 -22.91
N ASN A 6 9.57 1.24 -23.14
CA ASN A 6 8.63 1.58 -22.09
C ASN A 6 8.61 0.36 -21.18
N THR A 7 9.58 0.29 -20.27
CA THR A 7 9.56 -0.65 -19.17
C THR A 7 8.36 -0.21 -18.38
N SER A 8 7.22 -0.85 -18.65
CA SER A 8 6.11 -0.92 -17.72
C SER A 8 6.69 -1.44 -16.42
N HIS A 9 7.24 -0.54 -15.61
CA HIS A 9 7.39 -0.79 -14.20
C HIS A 9 5.99 -1.18 -13.76
N ASP A 10 5.84 -2.40 -13.30
CA ASP A 10 4.57 -2.93 -12.84
C ASP A 10 4.00 -1.93 -11.81
N LEU A 11 3.06 -1.09 -12.24
CA LEU A 11 2.43 -0.06 -11.41
C LEU A 11 1.35 -0.69 -10.52
N THR A 12 1.31 -2.02 -10.46
CA THR A 12 0.37 -2.79 -9.68
C THR A 12 0.79 -2.79 -8.23
N ALA A 13 -0.09 -2.30 -7.36
CA ALA A 13 0.16 -2.33 -5.92
C ALA A 13 0.08 -3.77 -5.43
N ARG A 14 1.14 -4.29 -4.81
CA ARG A 14 1.15 -5.64 -4.23
C ARG A 14 0.94 -5.64 -2.73
N TYR A 15 1.25 -4.54 -2.06
CA TYR A 15 1.06 -4.41 -0.62
C TYR A 15 0.24 -3.16 -0.30
N LEU A 16 -0.72 -3.34 0.60
CA LEU A 16 -1.48 -2.29 1.26
C LEU A 16 -1.03 -2.24 2.72
N VAL A 17 -0.56 -1.07 3.17
CA VAL A 17 -0.21 -0.83 4.57
C VAL A 17 -1.14 0.20 5.15
N LEU A 18 -1.92 -0.17 6.16
CA LEU A 18 -2.75 0.76 6.89
C LEU A 18 -1.94 1.41 8.01
N LEU A 19 -2.06 2.72 8.07
CA LEU A 19 -1.64 3.54 9.19
C LEU A 19 -2.89 3.76 10.04
N ASP A 20 -3.02 2.99 11.11
CA ASP A 20 -4.10 3.18 12.08
C ASP A 20 -3.86 4.52 12.80
N GLN A 21 -4.68 5.51 12.46
CA GLN A 21 -4.77 6.81 13.15
C GLN A 21 -6.21 6.94 13.63
N GLU A 22 -6.41 7.42 14.86
CA GLU A 22 -7.71 7.37 15.57
C GLU A 22 -8.86 8.08 14.84
N ASP A 23 -8.55 8.96 13.88
CA ASP A 23 -9.53 9.85 13.21
C ASP A 23 -9.58 9.66 11.68
N VAL A 24 -8.54 9.11 11.04
CA VAL A 24 -8.46 8.94 9.58
C VAL A 24 -7.75 7.65 9.24
N THR A 25 -8.39 6.78 8.45
CA THR A 25 -7.70 5.58 7.94
C THR A 25 -6.86 5.95 6.73
N ARG A 26 -5.54 6.08 6.92
CA ARG A 26 -4.58 6.28 5.84
C ARG A 26 -4.04 4.93 5.39
N ALA A 27 -3.92 4.74 4.08
CA ALA A 27 -3.42 3.52 3.49
C ALA A 27 -2.31 3.83 2.48
N LEU A 28 -1.19 3.13 2.59
CA LEU A 28 -0.06 3.23 1.67
C LEU A 28 -0.04 2.01 0.74
N LEU A 29 0.18 2.26 -0.54
CA LEU A 29 0.29 1.23 -1.58
C LEU A 29 1.74 1.10 -2.01
N PHE A 30 2.22 -0.15 -2.07
CA PHE A 30 3.57 -0.49 -2.50
C PHE A 30 3.52 -1.51 -3.63
N ALA A 31 4.47 -1.42 -4.56
CA ALA A 31 4.66 -2.38 -5.62
C ALA A 31 5.21 -3.71 -5.09
N GLN A 32 5.26 -4.73 -5.95
CA GLN A 32 5.91 -6.01 -5.65
C GLN A 32 7.39 -5.84 -5.25
N ASP A 33 8.10 -4.87 -5.84
CA ASP A 33 9.49 -4.54 -5.51
C ASP A 33 9.61 -3.63 -4.26
N HIS A 34 8.60 -3.62 -3.39
CA HIS A 34 8.55 -2.82 -2.14
C HIS A 34 8.63 -1.29 -2.31
N ARG A 35 8.66 -0.80 -3.55
CA ARG A 35 8.65 0.63 -3.86
C ARG A 35 7.27 1.23 -3.56
N TYR A 36 7.26 2.35 -2.82
CA TYR A 36 6.07 3.16 -2.62
C TYR A 36 5.46 3.61 -3.97
N LEU A 37 4.14 3.48 -4.10
CA LEU A 37 3.40 3.88 -5.28
C LEU A 37 2.51 5.08 -5.00
N ALA A 38 1.66 4.98 -3.98
CA ALA A 38 0.65 5.99 -3.70
C ALA A 38 0.18 5.89 -2.25
N GLU A 39 -0.41 6.99 -1.80
CA GLU A 39 -1.19 7.04 -0.58
C GLU A 39 -2.67 7.17 -0.95
N VAL A 40 -3.48 6.43 -0.22
CA VAL A 40 -4.93 6.47 -0.27
C VAL A 40 -5.40 7.01 1.07
N ILE A 41 -6.05 8.16 1.01
CA ILE A 41 -6.73 8.78 2.14
C ILE A 41 -8.21 8.56 1.88
N ASP A 42 -8.87 7.80 2.74
CA ASP A 42 -10.31 7.63 2.65
C ASP A 42 -11.01 8.84 3.28
N ASP A 43 -12.09 9.27 2.64
CA ASP A 43 -12.99 10.30 3.18
C ASP A 43 -13.91 9.65 4.24
N ASP A 44 -14.88 10.39 4.78
CA ASP A 44 -15.72 10.01 5.94
C ASP A 44 -16.38 8.59 5.87
N THR A 45 -16.44 7.97 4.69
CA THR A 45 -17.08 6.66 4.46
C THR A 45 -16.19 5.43 4.60
N GLY A 46 -14.85 5.54 4.53
CA GLY A 46 -13.93 4.40 4.70
C GLY A 46 -14.02 3.28 3.65
N LEU A 47 -14.77 3.47 2.56
CA LEU A 47 -15.17 2.37 1.66
C LEU A 47 -14.04 1.86 0.79
N LEU A 48 -13.13 2.72 0.32
CA LEU A 48 -12.07 2.29 -0.57
C LEU A 48 -11.05 1.44 0.19
N VAL A 49 -10.65 1.90 1.37
CA VAL A 49 -9.73 1.14 2.23
C VAL A 49 -10.36 -0.18 2.69
N ASP A 50 -11.65 -0.20 3.03
CA ASP A 50 -12.35 -1.42 3.40
C ASP A 50 -12.40 -2.45 2.24
N ASN A 51 -12.64 -1.99 1.02
CA ASN A 51 -12.59 -2.87 -0.16
C ASN A 51 -11.17 -3.41 -0.42
N LEU A 52 -10.14 -2.58 -0.25
CA LEU A 52 -8.74 -3.03 -0.42
C LEU A 52 -8.32 -4.03 0.66
N MET A 53 -8.79 -3.84 1.90
CA MET A 53 -8.60 -4.83 2.98
C MET A 53 -9.27 -6.16 2.64
N LYS A 54 -10.48 -6.14 2.09
CA LYS A 54 -11.22 -7.35 1.69
C LYS A 54 -10.59 -8.06 0.49
N ALA A 55 -9.98 -7.30 -0.42
CA ALA A 55 -9.29 -7.84 -1.59
C ALA A 55 -7.87 -8.37 -1.26
N GLY A 56 -7.35 -8.09 -0.06
CA GLY A 56 -6.01 -8.48 0.34
C GLY A 56 -5.99 -9.54 1.44
N THR A 57 -4.92 -10.33 1.45
CA THR A 57 -4.65 -11.30 2.51
C THR A 57 -3.72 -10.66 3.55
N ARG A 58 -4.13 -10.66 4.83
CA ARG A 58 -3.31 -10.12 5.92
C ARG A 58 -1.96 -10.82 5.99
N CYS A 59 -0.88 -10.05 6.01
CA CYS A 59 0.48 -10.58 5.99
C CYS A 59 1.43 -9.81 6.92
N VAL A 60 2.64 -10.36 7.11
CA VAL A 60 3.73 -9.61 7.73
C VAL A 60 4.36 -8.73 6.64
N PRO A 61 4.46 -7.40 6.82
CA PRO A 61 5.06 -6.55 5.82
C PRO A 61 6.54 -6.92 5.60
N PRO A 62 7.03 -6.89 4.34
CA PRO A 62 8.45 -6.92 4.06
C PRO A 62 9.18 -5.81 4.84
N ARG A 63 10.44 -6.06 5.22
CA ARG A 63 11.21 -5.12 6.04
C ARG A 63 11.26 -3.71 5.42
N GLU A 64 11.53 -3.63 4.12
CA GLU A 64 11.64 -2.37 3.38
C GLU A 64 10.31 -1.60 3.36
N VAL A 65 9.19 -2.31 3.21
CA VAL A 65 7.84 -1.73 3.27
C VAL A 65 7.56 -1.20 4.69
N ALA A 66 7.90 -1.99 5.71
CA ALA A 66 7.72 -1.60 7.10
C ALA A 66 8.60 -0.40 7.50
N GLU A 67 9.84 -0.33 7.02
CA GLU A 67 10.76 0.79 7.27
C GLU A 67 10.26 2.07 6.60
N GLN A 68 9.74 1.98 5.37
CA GLN A 68 9.13 3.11 4.67
C GLN A 68 7.82 3.59 5.33
N ALA A 69 6.97 2.68 5.81
CA ALA A 69 5.71 3.05 6.44
C ALA A 69 5.88 3.64 7.86
N ARG A 70 7.00 3.35 8.54
CA ARG A 70 7.30 3.84 9.90
C ARG A 70 7.79 5.29 9.96
N THR A 71 7.95 5.98 8.83
CA THR A 71 8.42 7.37 8.83
C THR A 71 7.41 8.36 9.42
N GLU A 72 6.14 7.98 9.52
CA GLU A 72 5.07 8.80 10.11
C GLU A 72 4.58 8.20 11.43
N GLU A 73 5.19 8.60 12.55
CA GLU A 73 4.74 8.37 13.94
C GLU A 73 4.50 6.89 14.37
N PRO A 74 4.35 6.58 15.68
CA PRO A 74 4.15 5.19 16.13
C PRO A 74 2.71 4.71 15.84
N ALA A 75 2.33 4.60 14.57
CA ALA A 75 1.08 3.98 14.15
C ALA A 75 1.18 2.44 14.20
N LYS A 76 0.09 1.77 14.58
CA LYS A 76 -0.03 0.33 14.38
C LYS A 76 -0.13 0.07 12.88
N LEU A 77 0.87 -0.62 12.33
CA LEU A 77 0.90 -0.98 10.91
C LEU A 77 0.17 -2.30 10.69
N LEU A 78 -0.84 -2.27 9.81
CA LEU A 78 -1.49 -3.48 9.30
C LEU A 78 -1.12 -3.66 7.83
N CYS A 79 -0.63 -4.83 7.43
CA CYS A 79 -0.24 -5.10 6.05
C CYS A 79 -1.14 -6.16 5.41
N PHE A 80 -1.51 -5.93 4.17
CA PHE A 80 -2.29 -6.85 3.32
C PHE A 80 -1.57 -7.02 1.99
N ALA A 81 -1.36 -8.26 1.57
CA ALA A 81 -0.89 -8.59 0.23
C ALA A 81 -2.11 -8.60 -0.70
N LEU A 82 -2.12 -7.72 -1.70
CA LEU A 82 -3.20 -7.59 -2.66
C LEU A 82 -3.04 -8.65 -3.75
N GLU A 83 -4.07 -9.47 -3.93
CA GLU A 83 -4.10 -10.54 -4.93
C GLU A 83 -4.98 -10.09 -6.10
N TRP A 84 -4.35 -9.52 -7.12
CA TRP A 84 -5.01 -9.24 -8.39
C TRP A 84 -4.99 -10.52 -9.22
N GLU A 85 -6.16 -11.05 -9.54
CA GLU A 85 -6.37 -12.20 -10.43
C GLU A 85 -6.20 -11.82 -11.91
#